data_AF-A0A645F5N5-F1
#
_entry.id   AF-A0A645F5N5-F1
#
_cell.length_a   1.000
_cell.length_b   1.000
_cell.length_c   1.000
_cell.angle_alpha   90.00
_cell.angle_beta   90.00
_cell.angle_gamma   90.00
#
_symmetry.space_group_name_H-M   'P 1'
#
loop_
_entity.id
_entity.type
_entity.pdbx_description
1 polymer ?
#
loop_
_entity_poly.entity_id
_entity_poly.type
_entity_poly.pdbx_seq_one_letter_code
_entity_poly.pdbx_strand_id
1 'polypeptide(L)'
;MKTIIWSLFILILAVWTGMTLLTVHLVDWIAQSFGATLPNDLGAVLNTIPVPPLLELWIDAAWIQSIHAGLVAFIEALTQTVPYFASAIDWLSPLIWAIWALGAIALLILTIVGHWLVGSLLTPSRTNQRSEAS
;
A
#
# COMPACT_ATOMS: atom_id res chain seq x y z
N MET A 1 -13.92 2.68 22.39
CA MET A 1 -12.45 2.84 22.24
C MET A 1 -11.84 1.71 21.42
N LYS A 2 -11.97 0.43 21.83
CA LYS A 2 -11.37 -0.73 21.14
C LYS A 2 -11.77 -0.90 19.67
N THR A 3 -13.04 -0.71 19.33
CA THR A 3 -13.55 -0.92 17.96
C THR A 3 -13.03 0.11 16.96
N ILE A 4 -12.85 1.37 17.36
CA ILE A 4 -12.40 2.45 16.45
C ILE A 4 -10.99 2.20 15.94
N ILE A 5 -10.06 1.78 16.81
CA ILE A 5 -8.67 1.48 16.43
C ILE A 5 -8.61 0.32 15.42
N TRP A 6 -9.41 -0.73 15.66
CA TRP A 6 -9.51 -1.87 14.75
C TRP A 6 -10.20 -1.52 13.43
N SER A 7 -11.25 -0.69 13.45
CA SER A 7 -11.90 -0.19 12.24
C SER A 7 -10.95 0.64 11.38
N LEU A 8 -10.15 1.51 11.99
CA LEU A 8 -9.15 2.30 11.27
C LEU A 8 -8.05 1.41 10.69
N PHE A 9 -7.57 0.42 11.44
CA PHE A 9 -6.61 -0.57 10.96
C PHE A 9 -7.15 -1.34 9.75
N ILE A 10 -8.38 -1.86 9.82
CA ILE A 10 -9.01 -2.59 8.70
C ILE A 10 -9.14 -1.70 7.47
N LEU A 11 -9.52 -0.43 7.65
CA LEU A 11 -9.66 0.52 6.54
C LEU A 11 -8.31 0.79 5.86
N ILE A 12 -7.27 1.08 6.64
CA ILE A 12 -5.91 1.31 6.12
C ILE A 12 -5.38 0.03 5.46
N LEU A 13 -5.61 -1.14 6.06
CA LEU A 13 -5.19 -2.42 5.50
C LEU A 13 -5.93 -2.73 4.19
N ALA A 14 -7.21 -2.38 4.09
CA ALA A 14 -7.99 -2.54 2.87
C ALA A 14 -7.45 -1.65 1.74
N VAL A 15 -7.11 -0.40 2.04
CA VAL A 15 -6.46 0.52 1.08
C VAL A 15 -5.09 -0.01 0.66
N TRP A 16 -4.26 -0.45 1.61
CA TRP A 16 -2.95 -1.06 1.34
C TRP A 16 -3.06 -2.30 0.45
N THR A 17 -3.99 -3.19 0.77
CA THR A 17 -4.24 -4.42 0.02
C THR A 17 -4.80 -4.12 -1.37
N GLY A 18 -5.69 -3.13 -1.48
CA GLY A 18 -6.20 -2.65 -2.77
C GLY A 18 -5.10 -2.11 -3.66
N MET A 19 -4.16 -1.32 -3.12
CA MET A 19 -3.00 -0.83 -3.87
C MET A 19 -2.12 -1.99 -4.37
N THR A 20 -1.82 -2.98 -3.52
CA THR A 20 -1.03 -4.15 -3.93
C THR A 20 -1.74 -4.96 -5.03
N LEU A 21 -3.04 -5.18 -4.89
CA LEU A 21 -3.83 -5.89 -5.91
C LEU A 21 -3.79 -5.16 -7.25
N LEU A 22 -3.98 -3.83 -7.24
CA LEU A 22 -3.85 -3.01 -8.45
C LEU A 22 -2.46 -3.14 -9.08
N THR A 23 -1.39 -3.13 -8.27
CA THR A 23 -0.03 -3.31 -8.77
C THR A 23 0.19 -4.69 -9.39
N VAL A 24 -0.27 -5.77 -8.76
CA VAL A 24 -0.18 -7.13 -9.33
C VAL A 24 -0.95 -7.20 -10.64
N HIS A 25 -2.19 -6.69 -10.66
CA HIS A 25 -3.02 -6.71 -11.85
C HIS A 25 -2.39 -5.92 -13.01
N LEU A 26 -1.72 -4.80 -12.69
CA LEU A 26 -1.01 -3.98 -13.65
C LEU A 26 0.22 -4.72 -14.21
N VAL A 27 1.01 -5.38 -13.36
CA VAL A 27 2.18 -6.18 -13.77
C VAL A 27 1.75 -7.34 -14.66
N ASP A 28 0.70 -8.08 -14.27
CA ASP A 28 0.14 -9.17 -15.07
C ASP A 28 -0.39 -8.66 -16.41
N TRP A 29 -1.08 -7.51 -16.41
CA TRP A 29 -1.58 -6.89 -17.64
C TRP A 29 -0.43 -6.47 -18.58
N ILE A 30 0.67 -5.90 -18.04
CA ILE A 30 1.86 -5.55 -18.81
C ILE A 30 2.50 -6.81 -19.41
N ALA A 31 2.70 -7.85 -18.59
CA ALA A 31 3.29 -9.11 -19.03
C ALA A 31 2.46 -9.78 -20.14
N GLN A 32 1.14 -9.75 -20.04
CA GLN A 32 0.23 -10.28 -21.06
C GLN A 32 0.19 -9.43 -22.33
N SER A 33 0.23 -8.09 -22.21
CA SER A 33 0.08 -7.17 -23.33
C SER A 33 1.36 -7.00 -24.15
N PHE A 34 2.51 -7.04 -23.48
CA PHE A 34 3.81 -6.70 -24.09
C PHE A 34 4.83 -7.84 -24.08
N GLY A 35 4.56 -8.95 -23.36
CA GLY A 35 5.51 -10.05 -23.24
C GLY A 35 6.83 -9.62 -22.60
N ALA A 36 7.95 -10.11 -23.12
CA ALA A 36 9.30 -9.71 -22.66
C ALA A 36 9.77 -8.35 -23.22
N THR A 37 8.98 -7.72 -24.11
CA THR A 37 9.37 -6.51 -24.84
C THR A 37 8.49 -5.34 -24.43
N LEU A 38 8.96 -4.58 -23.44
CA LEU A 38 8.29 -3.34 -23.03
C LEU A 38 8.39 -2.28 -24.14
N PRO A 39 7.34 -1.45 -24.33
CA PRO A 39 7.44 -0.24 -25.13
C PRO A 39 8.59 0.65 -24.66
N ASN A 40 9.35 1.20 -25.60
CA ASN A 40 10.44 2.14 -25.30
C ASN A 40 9.95 3.43 -24.61
N ASP A 41 8.66 3.74 -24.74
CA ASP A 41 8.02 4.90 -24.14
C ASP A 41 6.70 4.52 -23.46
N LEU A 42 6.81 3.99 -22.24
CA LEU A 42 5.66 3.67 -21.39
C LEU A 42 4.93 4.92 -20.86
N GLY A 43 5.61 6.07 -20.81
CA GLY A 43 5.00 7.35 -20.45
C GLY A 43 3.96 7.78 -21.49
N ALA A 44 4.25 7.58 -22.77
CA ALA A 44 3.26 7.78 -23.84
C ALA A 44 2.05 6.85 -23.68
N VAL A 45 2.25 5.58 -23.33
CA VAL A 45 1.17 4.61 -23.11
C VAL A 45 0.26 5.04 -21.95
N LEU A 46 0.84 5.47 -20.83
CA LEU A 46 0.07 5.92 -19.66
C LEU A 46 -0.77 7.18 -19.96
N ASN A 47 -0.26 8.09 -20.79
CA ASN A 47 -1.02 9.26 -21.24
C ASN A 47 -2.22 8.92 -22.13
N THR A 48 -2.31 7.69 -22.68
CA THR A 48 -3.47 7.27 -23.46
C THR A 48 -4.63 6.77 -22.60
N ILE A 49 -4.42 6.56 -21.29
CA ILE A 49 -5.47 6.10 -20.38
C ILE A 49 -6.31 7.31 -19.95
N PRO A 50 -7.56 7.45 -20.42
CA PRO A 50 -8.40 8.56 -20.01
C PRO A 50 -8.72 8.46 -18.52
N VAL A 51 -8.61 9.58 -17.80
CA VAL A 51 -9.05 9.66 -16.42
C VAL A 51 -10.58 9.67 -16.41
N PRO A 52 -11.23 8.74 -15.69
CA PRO A 52 -12.68 8.76 -15.55
C PRO A 52 -13.16 10.08 -14.92
N PRO A 53 -14.21 10.75 -15.45
CA PRO A 53 -14.72 12.02 -14.92
C PRO A 53 -15.15 11.93 -13.45
N LEU A 54 -15.53 10.73 -13.00
CA LEU A 54 -15.89 10.49 -11.62
C LEU A 54 -14.69 10.71 -10.69
N LEU A 55 -13.47 10.37 -11.11
CA LEU A 55 -12.25 10.55 -10.30
C LEU A 55 -11.79 12.00 -10.28
N GLU A 56 -12.02 12.76 -11.35
CA GLU A 56 -11.71 14.20 -11.42
C GLU A 56 -12.46 15.03 -10.36
N LEU A 57 -13.64 14.56 -9.94
CA LEU A 57 -14.42 15.22 -8.89
C LEU A 57 -13.84 15.05 -7.48
N TRP A 58 -13.08 13.96 -7.24
CA TRP A 58 -12.58 13.61 -5.90
C TRP A 58 -11.06 13.72 -5.77
N ILE A 59 -10.31 13.69 -6.87
CA ILE A 59 -8.84 13.67 -6.89
C ILE A 59 -8.34 14.90 -7.62
N ASP A 60 -7.53 15.71 -6.92
CA ASP A 60 -6.87 16.87 -7.50
C ASP A 60 -5.91 16.46 -8.63
N ALA A 61 -5.88 17.25 -9.71
CA ALA A 61 -5.04 16.96 -10.87
C ALA A 61 -3.55 16.83 -10.51
N ALA A 62 -3.04 17.57 -9.52
CA ALA A 62 -1.65 17.48 -9.06
C ALA A 62 -1.33 16.12 -8.42
N TRP A 63 -2.30 15.47 -7.78
CA TRP A 63 -2.15 14.12 -7.25
C TRP A 63 -2.04 13.10 -8.37
N ILE A 64 -2.86 13.23 -9.41
CA ILE A 64 -2.80 12.37 -10.61
C ILE A 64 -1.43 12.50 -11.28
N GLN A 65 -0.95 13.74 -11.45
CA GLN A 65 0.37 14.01 -12.01
C GLN A 65 1.50 13.43 -11.15
N SER A 66 1.39 13.49 -9.82
CA SER A 66 2.37 12.92 -8.90
C SER A 66 2.43 11.40 -8.98
N ILE A 67 1.27 10.74 -9.07
CA ILE A 67 1.18 9.29 -9.29
C ILE A 67 1.79 8.93 -10.64
N HIS A 68 1.48 9.69 -11.69
CA HIS A 68 2.01 9.47 -13.02
C HIS A 68 3.54 9.62 -13.06
N ALA A 69 4.07 10.67 -12.44
CA ALA A 69 5.51 10.90 -12.33
C ALA A 69 6.21 9.80 -11.51
N GLY A 70 5.60 9.35 -10.39
CA GLY A 70 6.11 8.25 -9.59
C GLY A 70 6.16 6.93 -10.37
N LEU A 71 5.14 6.67 -11.20
CA LEU A 71 5.07 5.49 -12.03
C LEU A 71 6.11 5.52 -13.16
N VAL A 72 6.31 6.68 -13.81
CA VAL A 72 7.38 6.87 -14.79
C VAL A 72 8.75 6.65 -14.16
N ALA A 73 9.02 7.24 -12.99
CA ALA A 73 10.29 7.05 -12.27
C ALA A 73 10.54 5.60 -11.87
N PHE A 74 9.50 4.88 -11.45
CA PHE A 74 9.58 3.45 -11.15
C PHE A 74 9.92 2.61 -12.39
N ILE A 75 9.29 2.92 -13.52
CA ILE A 75 9.55 2.25 -14.80
C ILE A 75 10.97 2.54 -15.29
N GLU A 76 11.44 3.79 -15.18
CA GLU A 76 12.84 4.13 -15.52
C GLU A 76 13.84 3.36 -14.65
N ALA A 77 13.57 3.20 -13.36
CA ALA A 77 14.41 2.38 -12.48
C ALA A 77 14.41 0.89 -12.90
N LEU A 78 13.28 0.38 -13.40
CA LEU A 78 13.16 -0.96 -13.95
C LEU A 78 13.87 -1.11 -15.31
N THR A 79 13.78 -0.11 -16.20
CA THR A 79 14.48 -0.17 -17.49
C THR A 79 16.00 -0.04 -17.34
N GLN A 80 16.48 0.62 -16.27
CA GLN A 80 17.90 0.64 -15.92
C GLN A 80 18.43 -0.73 -15.44
N THR A 81 17.54 -1.64 -15.03
CA THR A 81 17.89 -3.01 -14.57
C THR A 81 17.65 -4.09 -15.63
N VAL A 82 17.46 -3.67 -16.90
CA VAL A 82 17.10 -4.47 -18.08
C VAL A 82 17.86 -5.76 -18.39
N PRO A 83 19.14 -6.00 -18.07
CA PRO A 83 19.76 -7.29 -18.43
C PRO A 83 19.10 -8.51 -17.78
N TYR A 84 18.28 -8.32 -16.73
CA TYR A 84 17.57 -9.40 -16.04
C TYR A 84 16.04 -9.29 -16.13
N PHE A 85 15.49 -8.40 -16.98
CA PHE A 85 14.05 -8.10 -16.98
C PHE A 85 13.19 -9.35 -17.25
N ALA A 86 13.61 -10.20 -18.19
CA ALA A 86 12.91 -11.43 -18.52
C ALA A 86 12.84 -12.43 -17.35
N SER A 87 13.89 -12.53 -16.53
CA SER A 87 13.91 -13.39 -15.33
C SER A 87 13.27 -12.71 -14.11
N ALA A 88 13.20 -11.38 -14.08
CA ALA A 88 12.61 -10.61 -12.99
C ALA A 88 11.06 -10.62 -13.03
N ILE A 89 10.43 -10.68 -14.21
CA ILE A 89 8.96 -10.71 -14.35
C ILE A 89 8.35 -11.84 -13.50
N ASP A 90 8.93 -13.04 -13.52
CA ASP A 90 8.44 -14.19 -12.74
C ASP A 90 8.59 -13.98 -11.21
N TRP A 91 9.54 -13.15 -10.78
CA TRP A 91 9.78 -12.81 -9.38
C TRP A 91 9.06 -11.56 -8.90
N LEU A 92 8.54 -10.73 -9.82
CA LEU A 92 7.84 -9.49 -9.46
C LEU A 92 6.61 -9.78 -8.60
N SER A 93 5.80 -10.77 -8.98
CA SER A 93 4.59 -11.13 -8.22
C SER A 93 4.92 -11.60 -6.79
N PRO A 94 5.83 -12.58 -6.57
CA PRO A 94 6.30 -12.93 -5.22
C PRO A 94 6.87 -11.76 -4.43
N LEU A 95 7.64 -10.87 -5.08
CA LEU A 95 8.24 -9.71 -4.43
C LEU A 95 7.19 -8.69 -3.98
N ILE A 96 6.16 -8.44 -4.81
CA ILE A 96 5.04 -7.56 -4.48
C ILE A 96 4.27 -8.10 -3.27
N TRP A 97 4.03 -9.41 -3.23
CA TRP A 97 3.42 -10.07 -2.06
C TRP A 97 4.31 -9.99 -0.81
N ALA A 98 5.63 -10.08 -0.95
CA ALA A 98 6.56 -9.90 0.16
C ALA A 98 6.52 -8.47 0.72
N ILE A 99 6.51 -7.45 -0.15
CA ILE A 99 6.38 -6.04 0.23
C ILE A 99 5.03 -5.80 0.91
N TRP A 100 3.94 -6.38 0.38
CA TRP A 100 2.63 -6.31 1.01
C TRP A 100 2.62 -6.91 2.41
N ALA A 101 3.20 -8.11 2.57
CA ALA A 101 3.26 -8.81 3.85
C ALA A 101 4.05 -7.98 4.88
N LEU A 102 5.16 -7.37 4.46
CA LEU A 102 5.95 -6.49 5.31
C LEU A 102 5.14 -5.25 5.76
N GLY A 103 4.43 -4.61 4.82
CA GLY A 103 3.55 -3.47 5.13
C GLY A 103 2.40 -3.84 6.07
N ALA A 104 1.76 -5.00 5.84
CA ALA A 104 0.68 -5.51 6.68
C ALA A 104 1.17 -5.82 8.11
N ILE A 105 2.35 -6.43 8.25
CA ILE A 105 2.98 -6.69 9.56
C ILE A 105 3.30 -5.37 10.27
N ALA A 106 3.88 -4.38 9.57
CA ALA A 106 4.20 -3.08 10.16
C ALA A 106 2.93 -2.36 10.67
N LEU A 107 1.85 -2.35 9.88
CA LEU A 107 0.55 -1.80 10.27
C LEU A 107 -0.05 -2.54 11.47
N LEU A 108 0.10 -3.86 11.53
CA LEU A 108 -0.39 -4.68 12.64
C LEU A 108 0.37 -4.34 13.93
N ILE A 109 1.70 -4.26 13.87
CA ILE A 109 2.55 -3.88 15.00
C ILE A 109 2.16 -2.49 15.51
N LEU A 110 2.00 -1.51 14.61
CA LEU A 110 1.60 -0.15 14.98
C LEU A 110 0.26 -0.13 15.72
N THR A 111 -0.69 -0.94 15.27
CA THR A 111 -2.02 -1.08 15.87
C THR A 111 -1.95 -1.73 17.26
N ILE A 112 -1.16 -2.79 17.42
CA ILE A 112 -0.95 -3.46 18.71
C ILE A 112 -0.29 -2.51 19.72
N VAL A 113 0.76 -1.79 19.32
CA VAL A 113 1.47 -0.82 20.16
C VAL A 113 0.53 0.33 20.56
N GLY A 114 -0.21 0.89 19.61
CA GLY A 114 -1.21 1.93 19.89
C GLY A 114 -2.30 1.44 20.84
N HIS A 115 -2.75 0.20 20.69
CA HIS A 115 -3.74 -0.39 21.59
C HIS A 115 -3.22 -0.56 23.02
N TRP A 116 -1.98 -1.05 23.16
CA TRP A 116 -1.34 -1.25 24.45
C TRP A 116 -1.10 0.08 25.20
N LEU A 117 -0.65 1.11 24.49
CA LEU A 117 -0.40 2.44 25.05
C LEU A 117 -1.70 3.08 25.60
N VAL A 118 -2.80 2.98 24.85
CA VAL A 118 -4.11 3.49 25.29
C VAL A 118 -4.64 2.70 26.50
N GLY A 119 -4.42 1.38 26.55
CA GLY A 119 -4.80 0.56 27.70
C GLY A 119 -3.98 0.86 28.96
N SER A 120 -2.68 1.14 28.81
CA SER A 120 -1.77 1.47 29.91
C SER A 120 -2.08 2.83 30.54
N LEU A 121 -2.49 3.83 29.75
CA LEU A 121 -2.77 5.19 30.24
C LEU A 121 -4.14 5.34 30.91
N LEU A 122 -5.07 4.41 30.64
CA LEU A 122 -6.46 4.43 31.13
C LEU A 122 -6.74 3.43 32.26
N THR A 123 -5.71 2.80 32.85
CA THR A 123 -5.89 1.93 34.00
C THR A 123 -5.71 2.74 35.29
N PRO A 124 -6.78 3.29 35.90
CA PRO A 124 -6.66 3.91 37.21
C PRO A 124 -6.27 2.85 38.24
N SER A 125 -5.22 3.14 38.98
CA SER A 125 -4.73 2.36 40.11
C SER A 125 -5.87 2.12 41.11
N ARG A 126 -6.41 0.90 41.15
CA ARG A 126 -7.29 0.44 42.23
C ARG A 126 -6.44 0.23 43.49
N THR A 127 -6.02 1.32 44.10
CA THR A 127 -5.22 1.30 45.33
C THR A 127 -5.87 2.18 46.39
N ASN A 128 -7.16 1.99 46.72
CA ASN A 128 -7.69 2.51 47.98
C ASN A 128 -9.08 1.96 48.43
N GLN A 129 -9.23 0.66 48.70
CA GLN A 129 -10.48 0.19 49.38
C GLN A 129 -10.33 -0.95 50.40
N ARG A 130 -9.11 -1.34 50.80
CA ARG A 130 -8.91 -2.40 51.82
C ARG A 130 -8.46 -1.90 53.20
N SER A 131 -8.31 -0.59 53.40
CA SER A 131 -7.79 -0.04 54.66
C SER A 131 -8.87 0.46 55.64
N GLU A 132 -10.15 0.47 55.27
CA GLU A 132 -11.23 0.98 56.13
C GLU A 132 -12.04 -0.12 56.83
N ALA A 133 -11.58 -1.39 56.76
CA ALA A 133 -12.31 -2.54 57.28
C ALA A 133 -11.65 -3.23 58.49
N SER A 134 -10.76 -2.55 59.24
CA SER A 134 -10.15 -3.11 60.46
C SER A 134 -10.10 -2.10 61.60
#